data_AF-X1B3H4-F1
#
_entry.id   AF-X1B3H4-F1
#
_cell.length_a   1.000
_cell.length_b   1.000
_cell.length_c   1.000
_cell.angle_alpha   90.00
_cell.angle_beta   90.00
_cell.angle_gamma   90.00
#
_symmetry.space_group_name_H-M   'P 1'
#
loop_
_entity.id
_entity.type
_entity.pdbx_description
1 polymer ?
#
loop_
_entity_poly.entity_id
_entity_poly.type
_entity_poly.pdbx_seq_one_letter_code
_entity_poly.pdbx_strand_id
1 'polypeptide(L)' 'MEVLPENCCPKCKHHKLEFTSSEEYEEGKYYQVKCLNCGFEGQQHYNLIFACFTDNDGTELK' A
#
# COMPACT_ATOMS: atom_id res chain seq x y z
N MET A 1 -5.06 20.33 -2.19
CA MET A 1 -5.53 18.94 -2.36
C MET A 1 -5.46 18.28 -1.00
N GLU A 2 -6.59 17.91 -0.42
CA GLU A 2 -6.62 17.21 0.87
C GLU A 2 -6.11 15.79 0.65
N VAL A 3 -4.94 15.48 1.20
CA VAL A 3 -4.38 14.13 1.16
C VAL A 3 -5.24 13.30 2.11
N LEU A 4 -6.07 12.41 1.57
CA LEU A 4 -6.76 11.42 2.40
C LEU A 4 -5.68 10.58 3.09
N PRO A 5 -5.81 10.28 4.39
CA PRO A 5 -4.89 9.37 5.04
C PRO A 5 -4.90 8.05 4.25
N GLU A 6 -3.71 7.47 4.06
CA GLU A 6 -3.44 6.34 3.16
C GLU A 6 -4.32 5.09 3.43
N ASN A 7 -5.10 5.11 4.52
CA ASN A 7 -5.99 4.05 4.99
C ASN A 7 -7.49 4.43 4.96
N CYS A 8 -7.90 5.43 4.18
CA CYS A 8 -9.31 5.80 4.03
C CYS A 8 -9.91 5.35 2.70
N CYS A 9 -11.11 4.76 2.75
CA CYS A 9 -11.85 4.43 1.54
C CYS A 9 -12.13 5.70 0.73
N PRO A 10 -11.75 5.76 -0.56
CA PRO A 10 -11.96 6.96 -1.39
C PRO A 10 -13.45 7.25 -1.61
N LYS A 11 -14.32 6.24 -1.48
CA LYS A 11 -15.77 6.36 -1.74
C LYS A 11 -16.58 6.82 -0.53
N CYS A 12 -16.31 6.27 0.66
CA CYS A 12 -17.08 6.58 1.88
C CYS A 12 -16.27 7.29 2.97
N LYS A 13 -14.98 7.56 2.72
CA LYS A 13 -14.04 8.20 3.64
C LYS A 13 -13.87 7.45 4.98
N HIS A 14 -14.34 6.20 5.06
CA HIS A 14 -14.24 5.38 6.26
C HIS A 14 -12.88 4.65 6.30
N HIS A 15 -12.35 4.49 7.51
CA HIS A 15 -11.05 3.86 7.77
C HIS A 15 -11.09 2.32 7.81
N LYS A 16 -12.23 1.71 7.45
CA LYS A 16 -12.42 0.25 7.53
C LYS A 16 -12.07 -0.38 6.18
N LEU A 17 -10.77 -0.41 5.91
CA LEU A 17 -10.20 -1.07 4.73
C LEU A 17 -9.60 -2.42 5.13
N GLU A 18 -9.91 -3.44 4.35
CA GLU A 18 -9.26 -4.74 4.36
C GLU A 18 -8.29 -4.80 3.19
N PHE A 19 -7.06 -5.21 3.47
CA PHE A 19 -6.01 -5.38 2.47
C PHE A 19 -5.76 -6.87 2.29
N THR A 20 -5.86 -7.37 1.07
CA THR A 20 -5.53 -8.76 0.75
C THR A 20 -4.13 -8.85 0.13
N SER A 21 -3.76 -10.03 -0.37
CA SER A 21 -2.42 -10.35 -0.87
C SER A 21 -1.86 -9.29 -1.83
N SER A 22 -0.57 -8.98 -1.66
CA SER A 22 0.17 -8.09 -2.56
C SER A 22 0.54 -8.81 -3.84
N GLU A 23 0.36 -8.15 -4.98
CA GLU A 23 0.82 -8.61 -6.29
C GLU A 23 1.93 -7.68 -6.81
N GLU A 24 2.97 -8.25 -7.41
CA GLU A 24 4.09 -7.50 -8.00
C GLU A 24 3.73 -7.08 -9.43
N TYR A 25 4.12 -5.85 -9.80
CA TYR A 25 3.98 -5.31 -11.16
C TYR A 25 5.30 -4.66 -11.60
N GLU A 26 5.39 -4.24 -12.87
CA GLU A 26 6.63 -3.77 -13.50
C GLU A 26 7.40 -2.69 -12.71
N GLU A 27 6.72 -1.86 -11.93
CA GLU A 27 7.32 -0.75 -11.18
C GLU A 27 6.96 -0.78 -9.67
N GLY A 28 6.60 -1.94 -9.10
CA GLY A 28 6.35 -2.01 -7.66
C GLY A 28 5.44 -3.15 -7.21
N LYS A 29 4.67 -2.89 -6.15
CA LYS A 29 3.67 -3.81 -5.59
C LYS A 29 2.34 -3.12 -5.41
N TYR A 30 1.24 -3.80 -5.63
CA TYR A 30 -0.06 -3.28 -5.24
C TYR A 30 -0.75 -4.24 -4.26
N TYR A 31 -1.60 -3.70 -3.41
CA TYR A 31 -2.47 -4.45 -2.52
C TYR A 31 -3.90 -4.26 -2.99
N GLN A 32 -4.63 -5.36 -3.14
CA GLN A 32 -6.07 -5.28 -3.34
C GLN A 32 -6.71 -4.77 -2.04
N VAL A 33 -7.60 -3.79 -2.16
CA VAL A 33 -8.24 -3.12 -1.03
C VAL A 33 -9.75 -3.24 -1.12
N LYS A 34 -10.38 -3.62 -0.01
CA LYS A 34 -11.82 -3.72 0.14
C LYS A 34 -12.31 -2.90 1.32
N CYS A 35 -13.24 -1.99 1.08
CA CYS A 35 -13.91 -1.24 2.13
C CYS A 35 -15.03 -2.07 2.74
N LEU A 36 -14.89 -2.43 4.01
CA LEU A 36 -15.88 -3.19 4.76
C LEU A 36 -17.15 -2.38 5.10
N ASN A 37 -17.13 -1.06 4.89
CA ASN A 37 -18.29 -0.19 5.16
C ASN A 37 -19.19 -0.02 3.93
N CYS A 38 -18.63 0.27 2.76
CA CYS A 38 -19.41 0.55 1.54
C CYS A 38 -19.27 -0.51 0.45
N GLY A 39 -18.46 -1.55 0.69
CA GLY A 39 -18.21 -2.62 -0.28
C GLY A 39 -17.35 -2.20 -1.48
N PHE A 40 -16.70 -1.04 -1.43
CA PHE A 40 -15.77 -0.61 -2.49
C PHE A 40 -14.60 -1.57 -2.59
N GLU A 41 -14.24 -1.98 -3.81
CA GLU A 41 -13.08 -2.80 -4.13
C GLU A 41 -12.17 -2.02 -5.08
N GLY A 42 -10.86 -2.04 -4.82
CA GLY A 42 -9.87 -1.30 -5.58
C GLY A 42 -8.46 -1.83 -5.36
N GLN A 43 -7.46 -1.07 -5.81
CA GLN A 43 -6.06 -1.41 -5.69
C GLN A 43 -5.27 -0.21 -5.14
N GLN A 44 -4.37 -0.47 -4.20
CA GLN A 44 -3.44 0.52 -3.66
C GLN A 44 -2.02 0.18 -4.14
N HIS A 45 -1.46 1.05 -4.98
CA HIS A 45 -0.16 0.85 -5.61
C HIS A 45 0.95 1.48 -4.77
N TYR A 46 2.02 0.73 -4.56
CA TYR A 46 3.26 1.15 -3.93
C TYR A 46 4.39 1.02 -4.93
N ASN A 47 4.94 2.16 -5.33
CA ASN A 47 6.13 2.21 -6.17
C ASN A 47 7.36 1.95 -5.27
N LEU A 48 7.73 0.68 -5.12
CA LEU A 48 8.82 0.23 -4.26
C LEU A 48 10.08 0.09 -5.11
N ILE A 49 11.04 0.97 -4.87
CA ILE A 49 12.37 0.90 -5.48
C ILE A 49 13.30 0.22 -4.49
N PHE A 50 14.07 -0.77 -4.95
CA PHE A 50 15.13 -1.37 -4.14
C PHE A 50 16.06 -0.25 -3.64
N ALA A 51 16.17 -0.10 -2.32
CA ALA A 51 17.02 0.93 -1.72
C ALA A 51 18.46 0.42 -1.56
N CYS A 52 18.67 -0.60 -0.72
CA CYS A 52 19.96 -1.23 -0.47
C CYS A 52 19.77 -2.52 0.35
N PHE A 53 20.84 -3.30 0.52
CA PHE A 53 20.92 -4.30 1.57
C PHE A 53 21.53 -3.64 2.82
N THR A 54 21.01 -3.96 4.01
CA THR A 54 21.65 -3.56 5.27
C THR A 54 22.02 -4.80 6.07
N ASP A 55 23.09 -4.73 6.85
CA ASP A 55 23.39 -5.73 7.86
C ASP A 55 22.48 -5.57 9.11
N ASN A 56 22.62 -6.44 10.11
CA ASN A 56 21.81 -6.42 11.33
C ASN A 56 22.02 -5.17 12.20
N ASP A 57 23.16 -4.49 12.08
CA ASP A 57 23.46 -3.21 12.72
C ASP A 57 22.94 -2.00 11.91
N GLY A 58 22.32 -2.25 10.75
CA GLY A 58 21.77 -1.21 9.88
C GLY A 58 22.80 -0.54 8.97
N THR A 59 23.99 -1.11 8.80
CA THR A 59 24.99 -0.61 7.84
C THR A 59 24.61 -1.02 6.44
N GLU A 60 24.58 -0.06 5.52
CA GLU A 60 24.35 -0.34 4.09
C GLU A 60 25.51 -1.15 3.50
N LEU A 61 25.17 -2.32 2.96
CA LEU A 61 26.05 -3.23 2.25
C LEU A 61 26.02 -2.86 0.76
N LYS A 62 27.15 -2.33 0.27
CA LYS A 62 27.37 -2.02 -1.15
C LYS A 62 28.02 -3.16 -1.89
#